data_AF-A0AAI8VXN0-F1
#
_entry.id   AF-A0AAI8VXN0-F1
#
_cell.length_a   1.000
_cell.length_b   1.000
_cell.length_c   1.000
_cell.angle_alpha   90.00
_cell.angle_beta   90.00
_cell.angle_gamma   90.00
#
_symmetry.space_group_name_H-M   'P 1'
#
loop_
_entity.id
_entity.type
_entity.pdbx_description
1 polymer ?
#
loop_
_entity_poly.entity_id
_entity_poly.type
_entity_poly.pdbx_seq_one_letter_code
_entity_poly.pdbx_strand_id
1 'polypeptide(L)'
;MCGTIEQDPEGGHSFVKRKDLTLRLVVQKLDSPDEEHPSLDELEKAHFACQALGDLDLWSIPTMRWGERPEADPNCSPTVAAYQINLARDGLVFSMHSHHYASDVMSWSNFTHQLADNCYAIANSTPFPPWDPKCNDVARFTRDLPEEELVDGPPIPQRHPDHPEQQCILVHLPKSKANQLKEQATPSDPAAQWISTYDGMCAYIWRLLSKAVNMRPRIHNPPVPERMLRNVLAGAFSDTAPVPAPTAGEVISEAPLSKLAGYIRALTESCTEQHLENLIAAIAPIRDKRSISLRVDAHPPMSMSVTDHRSGDGSLITAGLILVYAPIRSGADPDEGCMFTFTMEKELVPKLLEDSEWNAYFDYRGGD
;
A
#
# COMPACT_ATOMS: atom_id res chain seq x y z
N MET A 1 -12.86 11.33 -7.29
CA MET A 1 -13.08 10.64 -6.00
C MET A 1 -14.50 10.75 -5.42
N CYS A 2 -15.36 11.66 -5.88
CA CYS A 2 -16.79 11.65 -5.48
C CYS A 2 -17.60 10.80 -6.47
N GLY A 3 -18.01 9.61 -6.06
CA GLY A 3 -18.78 8.67 -6.89
C GLY A 3 -18.88 7.28 -6.29
N THR A 4 -19.42 6.37 -7.08
CA THR A 4 -19.61 4.94 -6.79
C THR A 4 -18.91 4.10 -7.88
N ILE A 5 -18.64 2.84 -7.59
CA ILE A 5 -18.28 1.85 -8.62
C ILE A 5 -19.57 1.11 -8.96
N GLU A 6 -19.99 1.05 -10.22
CA GLU A 6 -21.26 0.41 -10.60
C GLU A 6 -21.05 -0.52 -11.78
N GLN A 7 -21.86 -1.57 -11.89
CA GLN A 7 -21.89 -2.40 -13.09
C GLN A 7 -22.31 -1.55 -14.29
N ASP A 8 -21.61 -1.68 -15.40
CA ASP A 8 -21.99 -1.06 -16.66
C ASP A 8 -22.79 -2.04 -17.56
N PRO A 9 -23.52 -1.53 -18.55
CA PRO A 9 -24.31 -2.37 -19.45
C PRO A 9 -23.49 -3.36 -20.29
N GLU A 10 -22.17 -3.16 -20.41
CA GLU A 10 -21.26 -3.98 -21.20
C GLU A 10 -20.69 -5.15 -20.38
N GLY A 11 -21.11 -5.29 -19.13
CA GLY A 11 -20.74 -6.39 -18.23
C GLY A 11 -19.48 -6.12 -17.41
N GLY A 12 -18.93 -4.90 -17.47
CA GLY A 12 -17.82 -4.42 -16.65
C GLY A 12 -18.28 -3.60 -15.45
N HIS A 13 -17.37 -2.77 -14.94
CA HIS A 13 -17.66 -1.78 -13.91
C HIS A 13 -17.12 -0.41 -14.29
N SER A 14 -17.89 0.62 -13.95
CA SER A 14 -17.58 2.01 -14.23
C SER A 14 -17.60 2.85 -12.95
N PHE A 15 -16.79 3.91 -12.94
CA PHE A 15 -16.89 4.93 -11.90
C PHE A 15 -18.04 5.89 -12.23
N VAL A 16 -19.09 5.89 -11.42
CA VAL A 16 -20.28 6.68 -11.65
C VAL A 16 -20.31 7.90 -10.73
N LYS A 17 -20.53 9.07 -11.32
CA LYS A 17 -20.81 10.32 -10.61
C LYS A 17 -22.14 10.89 -11.09
N ARG A 18 -23.08 11.08 -10.17
CA ARG A 18 -24.40 11.68 -10.43
C ARG A 18 -24.50 13.04 -9.74
N LYS A 19 -25.47 13.86 -10.15
CA LYS A 19 -25.65 15.22 -9.61
C LYS A 19 -26.09 15.23 -8.15
N ASP A 20 -26.82 14.20 -7.73
CA ASP A 20 -27.35 13.98 -6.39
C ASP A 20 -26.38 13.22 -5.48
N LEU A 21 -25.28 12.68 -6.02
CA LEU A 21 -24.25 12.05 -5.20
C LEU A 21 -23.39 13.11 -4.51
N THR A 22 -23.37 13.05 -3.19
CA THR A 22 -22.49 13.84 -2.34
C THR A 22 -21.41 12.98 -1.73
N LEU A 23 -20.25 13.59 -1.50
CA LEU A 23 -19.20 13.01 -0.69
C LEU A 23 -19.67 12.84 0.75
N ARG A 24 -19.39 11.69 1.37
CA ARG A 24 -19.61 11.52 2.82
C ARG A 24 -18.43 12.13 3.59
N LEU A 25 -18.75 13.11 4.43
CA LEU A 25 -17.86 13.67 5.44
C LEU A 25 -18.49 13.45 6.82
N VAL A 26 -17.79 12.77 7.71
CA VAL A 26 -18.17 12.58 9.11
C VAL A 26 -17.32 13.52 9.96
N VAL A 27 -17.95 14.25 10.88
CA VAL A 27 -17.23 15.06 11.88
C VAL A 27 -17.65 14.56 13.25
N GLN A 28 -16.68 14.11 14.03
CA GLN A 28 -16.87 13.54 15.35
C GLN A 28 -16.06 14.32 16.38
N LYS A 29 -16.65 14.50 17.56
CA LYS A 29 -15.98 15.08 18.73
C LYS A 29 -15.62 13.95 19.69
N LEU A 30 -14.34 13.85 20.01
CA LEU A 30 -13.74 12.89 20.94
C LEU A 30 -12.92 13.64 22.02
N ASP A 31 -13.16 14.94 22.17
CA ASP A 31 -12.44 15.85 23.06
C ASP A 31 -13.16 16.07 24.39
N SER A 32 -14.23 15.31 24.67
CA SER A 32 -14.96 15.40 25.93
C SER A 32 -14.06 15.01 27.12
N PRO A 33 -14.03 15.80 28.21
CA PRO A 33 -13.22 15.48 29.39
C PRO A 33 -13.71 14.24 30.14
N ASP A 34 -14.97 13.84 29.94
CA ASP A 34 -15.59 12.69 30.61
C ASP A 34 -15.43 11.37 29.81
N GLU A 35 -14.78 11.41 28.64
CA GLU A 35 -14.59 10.24 27.76
C GLU A 35 -13.12 9.79 27.69
N GLU A 36 -12.90 8.47 27.78
CA GLU A 36 -11.58 7.83 27.75
C GLU A 36 -11.06 7.62 26.31
N HIS A 37 -11.13 8.64 25.46
CA HIS A 37 -10.50 8.62 24.13
C HIS A 37 -9.06 9.14 24.22
N PRO A 38 -8.07 8.58 23.51
CA PRO A 38 -6.69 9.07 23.55
C PRO A 38 -6.56 10.51 23.01
N SER A 39 -5.73 11.33 23.65
CA SER A 39 -5.28 12.61 23.11
C SER A 39 -4.24 12.43 22.01
N LEU A 40 -3.97 13.49 21.23
CA LEU A 40 -2.94 13.44 20.21
C LEU A 40 -1.54 13.18 20.83
N ASP A 41 -1.26 13.74 22.01
CA ASP A 41 -0.02 13.49 22.77
C ASP A 41 0.10 12.03 23.23
N GLU A 42 -1.01 11.40 23.61
CA GLU A 42 -1.03 9.98 24.01
C GLU A 42 -0.79 9.07 22.81
N LEU A 43 -1.44 9.35 21.67
CA LEU A 43 -1.17 8.66 20.42
C LEU A 43 0.28 8.84 19.99
N GLU A 44 0.81 10.05 20.10
CA GLU A 44 2.18 10.36 19.76
C GLU A 44 3.19 9.61 20.64
N LYS A 45 2.96 9.53 21.95
CA LYS A 45 3.78 8.72 22.89
C LYS A 45 3.72 7.23 22.59
N ALA A 46 2.60 6.76 22.05
CA ALA A 46 2.41 5.40 21.58
C ALA A 46 2.86 5.20 20.12
N HIS A 47 3.64 6.13 19.55
CA HIS A 47 4.17 6.07 18.19
C HIS A 47 3.09 5.95 17.10
N PHE A 48 1.89 6.46 17.40
CA PHE A 48 0.71 6.37 16.55
C PHE A 48 0.32 4.93 16.17
N ALA A 49 0.67 3.95 17.00
CA ALA A 49 0.24 2.56 16.80
C ALA A 49 -1.29 2.46 16.89
N CYS A 50 -1.92 1.70 15.99
CA CYS A 50 -3.38 1.55 15.98
C CYS A 50 -3.92 0.96 17.28
N GLN A 51 -3.14 0.13 17.99
CA GLN A 51 -3.53 -0.35 19.32
C GLN A 51 -3.87 0.78 20.31
N ALA A 52 -3.21 1.94 20.20
CA ALA A 52 -3.47 3.08 21.07
C ALA A 52 -4.80 3.77 20.79
N LEU A 53 -5.39 3.57 19.60
CA LEU A 53 -6.70 4.10 19.22
C LEU A 53 -7.85 3.33 19.90
N GLY A 54 -7.61 2.11 20.39
CA GLY A 54 -8.64 1.26 20.97
C GLY A 54 -9.61 0.74 19.91
N ASP A 55 -10.87 1.16 19.96
CA ASP A 55 -11.88 0.75 18.99
C ASP A 55 -11.68 1.45 17.64
N LEU A 56 -11.12 0.74 16.66
CA LEU A 56 -10.85 1.30 15.32
C LEU A 56 -12.12 1.66 14.53
N ASP A 57 -13.28 1.08 14.85
CA ASP A 57 -14.55 1.48 14.23
C ASP A 57 -14.94 2.92 14.62
N LEU A 58 -14.41 3.43 15.74
CA LEU A 58 -14.58 4.83 16.15
C LEU A 58 -13.79 5.81 15.25
N TRP A 59 -12.61 5.40 14.78
CA TRP A 59 -11.68 6.26 14.04
C TRP A 59 -11.81 6.14 12.52
N SER A 60 -12.69 5.26 12.05
CA SER A 60 -12.92 4.96 10.65
C SER A 60 -14.41 5.04 10.32
N ILE A 61 -14.74 5.02 9.02
CA ILE A 61 -16.14 5.02 8.59
C ILE A 61 -16.56 3.55 8.42
N PRO A 62 -17.50 3.01 9.22
CA PRO A 62 -17.78 1.57 9.22
C PRO A 62 -18.26 0.99 7.88
N THR A 63 -18.75 1.83 6.97
CA THR A 63 -19.16 1.44 5.61
C THR A 63 -18.01 1.43 4.60
N MET A 64 -16.85 1.96 4.96
CA MET A 64 -15.65 2.03 4.11
C MET A 64 -14.66 0.93 4.54
N ARG A 65 -15.11 -0.32 4.47
CA ARG A 65 -14.32 -1.48 4.94
C ARG A 65 -13.26 -1.89 3.93
N TRP A 66 -12.35 -2.73 4.42
CA TRP A 66 -11.32 -3.38 3.62
C TRP A 66 -11.88 -4.08 2.38
N GLY A 67 -11.13 -4.04 1.27
CA GLY A 67 -11.56 -4.42 -0.08
C GLY A 67 -12.04 -5.85 -0.28
N GLU A 68 -11.75 -6.75 0.65
CA GLU A 68 -12.20 -8.17 0.60
C GLU A 68 -13.52 -8.41 1.33
N ARG A 69 -14.09 -7.37 1.96
CA ARG A 69 -15.40 -7.44 2.60
C ARG A 69 -16.51 -7.26 1.54
N PRO A 70 -17.68 -7.90 1.70
CA PRO A 70 -18.77 -7.80 0.73
C PRO A 70 -19.18 -6.36 0.40
N GLU A 71 -19.10 -5.44 1.37
CA GLU A 71 -19.45 -4.03 1.20
C GLU A 71 -18.55 -3.29 0.21
N ALA A 72 -17.33 -3.79 -0.03
CA ALA A 72 -16.37 -3.26 -0.98
C ALA A 72 -16.42 -4.00 -2.34
N ASP A 73 -17.24 -5.04 -2.50
CA ASP A 73 -17.41 -5.70 -3.80
C ASP A 73 -18.02 -4.68 -4.80
N PRO A 74 -17.42 -4.46 -5.98
CA PRO A 74 -17.96 -3.60 -7.03
C PRO A 74 -19.43 -3.85 -7.39
N ASN A 75 -19.92 -5.08 -7.22
CA ASN A 75 -21.33 -5.45 -7.45
C ASN A 75 -22.28 -4.87 -6.41
N CYS A 76 -21.78 -4.45 -5.25
CA CYS A 76 -22.57 -3.81 -4.20
C CYS A 76 -22.63 -2.27 -4.34
N SER A 77 -22.13 -1.75 -5.46
CA SER A 77 -22.08 -0.31 -5.74
C SER A 77 -21.35 0.54 -4.70
N PRO A 78 -20.12 0.19 -4.28
CA PRO A 78 -19.44 0.83 -3.17
C PRO A 78 -19.12 2.30 -3.48
N THR A 79 -19.13 3.11 -2.42
CA THR A 79 -18.66 4.50 -2.51
C THR A 79 -17.15 4.53 -2.73
N VAL A 80 -16.69 5.39 -3.63
CA VAL A 80 -15.27 5.51 -4.00
C VAL A 80 -14.43 6.14 -2.89
N ALA A 81 -14.96 7.13 -2.17
CA ALA A 81 -14.23 7.79 -1.11
C ALA A 81 -15.16 8.40 -0.04
N ALA A 82 -14.68 8.43 1.19
CA ALA A 82 -15.32 9.13 2.29
C ALA A 82 -14.27 9.57 3.33
N TYR A 83 -14.60 10.61 4.10
CA TYR A 83 -13.64 11.23 5.00
C TYR A 83 -14.24 11.42 6.39
N GLN A 84 -13.40 11.32 7.40
CA GLN A 84 -13.79 11.51 8.79
C GLN A 84 -12.80 12.42 9.51
N ILE A 85 -13.31 13.43 10.20
CA ILE A 85 -12.54 14.32 11.08
C ILE A 85 -12.90 13.94 12.51
N ASN A 86 -11.92 13.46 13.25
CA ASN A 86 -12.03 13.15 14.67
C ASN A 86 -11.34 14.28 15.45
N LEU A 87 -12.13 15.12 16.11
CA LEU A 87 -11.63 16.19 16.99
C LEU A 87 -11.24 15.55 18.32
N ALA A 88 -9.95 15.28 18.51
CA ALA A 88 -9.41 14.67 19.70
C ALA A 88 -8.90 15.76 20.67
N ARG A 89 -8.57 15.38 21.91
CA ARG A 89 -7.88 16.29 22.80
C ARG A 89 -6.54 16.71 22.19
N ASP A 90 -6.30 18.02 22.20
CA ASP A 90 -5.08 18.66 21.71
C ASP A 90 -4.79 18.49 20.21
N GLY A 91 -5.76 18.05 19.40
CA GLY A 91 -5.53 17.89 17.97
C GLY A 91 -6.71 17.33 17.17
N LEU A 92 -6.38 16.79 15.99
CA LEU A 92 -7.36 16.13 15.13
C LEU A 92 -6.71 14.92 14.43
N VAL A 93 -7.52 13.87 14.23
CA VAL A 93 -7.17 12.74 13.36
C VAL A 93 -8.07 12.82 12.13
N PHE A 94 -7.46 12.91 10.94
CA PHE A 94 -8.17 12.96 9.67
C PHE A 94 -8.05 11.63 8.93
N SER A 95 -9.15 10.89 8.89
CA SER A 95 -9.20 9.56 8.25
C SER A 95 -9.74 9.69 6.83
N MET A 96 -8.90 9.33 5.84
CA MET A 96 -9.26 9.38 4.43
C MET A 96 -9.42 7.96 3.87
N HIS A 97 -10.65 7.61 3.50
CA HIS A 97 -10.95 6.30 2.92
C HIS A 97 -11.06 6.45 1.40
N SER A 98 -10.36 5.58 0.67
CA SER A 98 -10.41 5.52 -0.79
C SER A 98 -10.47 4.07 -1.24
N HIS A 99 -11.41 3.76 -2.13
CA HIS A 99 -11.52 2.45 -2.73
C HIS A 99 -10.31 2.19 -3.63
N HIS A 100 -9.59 1.09 -3.40
CA HIS A 100 -8.30 0.84 -4.08
C HIS A 100 -8.46 0.65 -5.59
N TYR A 101 -9.63 0.24 -6.09
CA TYR A 101 -9.89 0.20 -7.55
C TYR A 101 -9.81 1.59 -8.20
N ALA A 102 -10.07 2.66 -7.44
CA ALA A 102 -9.99 4.02 -7.96
C ALA A 102 -8.59 4.63 -7.88
N SER A 103 -7.82 4.26 -6.85
CA SER A 103 -6.60 4.96 -6.44
C SER A 103 -5.62 4.01 -5.76
N ASP A 104 -4.35 4.09 -6.15
CA ASP A 104 -3.24 3.54 -5.37
C ASP A 104 -2.81 4.56 -4.29
N VAL A 105 -1.82 4.19 -3.45
CA VAL A 105 -1.30 5.08 -2.39
C VAL A 105 -0.70 6.37 -2.94
N MET A 106 -0.08 6.34 -4.12
CA MET A 106 0.53 7.52 -4.73
C MET A 106 -0.53 8.49 -5.26
N SER A 107 -1.58 7.95 -5.88
CA SER A 107 -2.78 8.67 -6.28
C SER A 107 -3.50 9.26 -5.06
N TRP A 108 -3.59 8.50 -3.96
CA TRP A 108 -4.14 8.98 -2.70
C TRP A 108 -3.32 10.17 -2.18
N SER A 109 -1.98 10.06 -2.17
CA SER A 109 -1.07 11.15 -1.75
C SER A 109 -1.22 12.39 -2.62
N ASN A 110 -1.29 12.22 -3.95
CA ASN A 110 -1.53 13.30 -4.89
C ASN A 110 -2.89 13.98 -4.65
N PHE A 111 -3.93 13.19 -4.36
CA PHE A 111 -5.25 13.72 -4.01
C PHE A 111 -5.20 14.49 -2.68
N THR A 112 -4.51 13.97 -1.67
CA THR A 112 -4.34 14.63 -0.36
C THR A 112 -3.65 15.99 -0.50
N HIS A 113 -2.57 16.08 -1.29
CA HIS A 113 -1.92 17.36 -1.58
C HIS A 113 -2.86 18.33 -2.31
N GLN A 114 -3.59 17.86 -3.33
CA GLN A 114 -4.56 18.69 -4.04
C GLN A 114 -5.69 19.18 -3.12
N LEU A 115 -6.17 18.33 -2.21
CA LEU A 115 -7.17 18.67 -1.21
C LEU A 115 -6.62 19.74 -0.25
N ALA A 116 -5.41 19.57 0.27
CA ALA A 116 -4.74 20.51 1.14
C ALA A 116 -4.54 21.88 0.48
N ASP A 117 -4.03 21.91 -0.76
CA ASP A 117 -3.85 23.14 -1.55
C ASP A 117 -5.19 23.87 -1.76
N ASN A 118 -6.27 23.13 -2.04
CA ASN A 118 -7.61 23.69 -2.17
C ASN A 118 -8.15 24.26 -0.85
N CYS A 119 -7.96 23.54 0.27
CA CYS A 119 -8.34 23.99 1.60
C CYS A 119 -7.55 25.26 1.99
N TYR A 120 -6.25 25.31 1.69
CA TYR A 120 -5.41 26.48 1.89
C TYR A 120 -5.93 27.68 1.10
N ALA A 121 -6.27 27.47 -0.18
CA ALA A 121 -6.81 28.53 -1.04
C ALA A 121 -8.10 29.13 -0.49
N ILE A 122 -9.00 28.28 0.02
CA ILE A 122 -10.24 28.73 0.68
C ILE A 122 -9.90 29.51 1.96
N ALA A 123 -9.07 28.95 2.84
CA ALA A 123 -8.76 29.53 4.15
C ALA A 123 -8.04 30.89 4.04
N ASN A 124 -7.19 31.05 3.01
CA ASN A 124 -6.37 32.24 2.80
C ASN A 124 -6.90 33.15 1.70
N SER A 125 -8.05 32.84 1.10
CA SER A 125 -8.63 33.58 -0.04
C SER A 125 -7.64 33.77 -1.20
N THR A 126 -6.80 32.77 -1.47
CA THR A 126 -5.88 32.75 -2.62
C THR A 126 -6.52 32.01 -3.80
N PRO A 127 -6.00 32.18 -5.03
CA PRO A 127 -6.46 31.36 -6.16
C PRO A 127 -6.29 29.86 -5.86
N PHE A 128 -7.21 29.05 -6.37
CA PHE A 128 -7.07 27.60 -6.32
C PHE A 128 -5.83 27.14 -7.09
N PRO A 129 -5.12 26.10 -6.62
CA PRO A 129 -4.08 25.44 -7.41
C PRO A 129 -4.64 25.00 -8.78
N PRO A 130 -3.81 25.03 -9.84
CA PRO A 130 -4.22 24.52 -11.15
C PRO A 130 -4.55 23.04 -11.07
N TRP A 131 -5.49 22.61 -11.92
CA TRP A 131 -5.89 21.21 -12.06
C TRP A 131 -5.65 20.75 -13.52
N ASP A 132 -4.82 19.74 -13.72
CA ASP A 132 -4.62 19.12 -15.03
C ASP A 132 -5.62 17.97 -15.22
N PRO A 133 -6.59 18.06 -16.16
CA PRO A 133 -7.53 16.99 -16.44
C PRO A 133 -6.87 15.65 -16.79
N LYS A 134 -5.66 15.65 -17.33
CA LYS A 134 -4.89 14.43 -17.64
C LYS A 134 -4.58 13.59 -16.41
N CYS A 135 -4.61 14.17 -15.21
CA CYS A 135 -4.42 13.43 -13.97
C CYS A 135 -5.55 12.42 -13.67
N ASN A 136 -6.67 12.47 -14.41
CA ASN A 136 -7.73 11.45 -14.36
C ASN A 136 -7.79 10.58 -15.62
N ASP A 137 -6.95 10.85 -16.62
CA ASP A 137 -7.00 10.15 -17.89
C ASP A 137 -6.40 8.74 -17.76
N VAL A 138 -7.27 7.75 -17.93
CA VAL A 138 -6.91 6.33 -17.86
C VAL A 138 -6.84 5.68 -19.24
N ALA A 139 -7.06 6.42 -20.33
CA ALA A 139 -7.17 5.85 -21.67
C ALA A 139 -5.93 5.05 -22.08
N ARG A 140 -4.76 5.42 -21.53
CA ARG A 140 -3.50 4.67 -21.71
C ARG A 140 -3.52 3.27 -21.08
N PHE A 141 -4.25 3.11 -19.98
CA PHE A 141 -4.25 1.91 -19.14
C PHE A 141 -5.49 1.04 -19.33
N THR A 142 -6.41 1.48 -20.18
CA THR A 142 -7.62 0.75 -20.55
C THR A 142 -7.55 0.32 -22.01
N ARG A 143 -8.11 -0.83 -22.33
CA ARG A 143 -8.28 -1.30 -23.70
C ARG A 143 -9.70 -1.80 -23.85
N ASP A 144 -10.45 -1.14 -24.71
CA ASP A 144 -11.81 -1.52 -25.04
C ASP A 144 -11.74 -2.56 -26.16
N LEU A 145 -12.23 -3.76 -25.87
CA LEU A 145 -12.29 -4.86 -26.81
C LEU A 145 -13.75 -5.19 -27.12
N PRO A 146 -14.06 -5.61 -28.36
CA PRO A 146 -15.39 -6.14 -28.70
C PRO A 146 -15.79 -7.30 -27.78
N GLU A 147 -17.09 -7.46 -27.52
CA GLU A 147 -17.61 -8.47 -26.58
C GLU A 147 -17.19 -9.90 -26.97
N GLU A 148 -17.07 -10.16 -28.27
CA GLU A 148 -16.62 -11.43 -28.85
C GLU A 148 -15.14 -11.76 -28.60
N GLU A 149 -14.32 -10.76 -28.27
CA GLU A 149 -12.90 -10.94 -27.89
C GLU A 149 -12.73 -11.14 -26.38
N LEU A 150 -13.79 -10.93 -25.59
CA LEU A 150 -13.75 -11.11 -24.15
C LEU A 150 -13.86 -12.59 -23.77
N VAL A 151 -12.94 -13.02 -22.91
CA VAL A 151 -12.84 -14.38 -22.37
C VAL A 151 -13.14 -14.40 -20.88
N ASP A 152 -13.55 -15.56 -20.38
CA ASP A 152 -13.65 -15.77 -18.93
C ASP A 152 -12.25 -15.74 -18.30
N GLY A 153 -12.16 -15.08 -17.16
CA GLY A 153 -10.94 -15.06 -16.37
C GLY A 153 -10.68 -16.38 -15.65
N PRO A 154 -9.52 -16.54 -15.01
CA PRO A 154 -9.30 -17.63 -14.08
C PRO A 154 -10.32 -17.58 -12.92
N PRO A 155 -10.46 -18.64 -12.11
CA PRO A 155 -11.21 -18.55 -10.87
C PRO A 155 -10.68 -17.43 -9.99
N ILE A 156 -11.58 -16.67 -9.35
CA ILE A 156 -11.19 -15.65 -8.37
C ILE A 156 -10.34 -16.34 -7.30
N PRO A 157 -9.09 -15.90 -7.07
CA PRO A 157 -8.23 -16.49 -6.05
C PRO A 157 -8.97 -16.57 -4.71
N GLN A 158 -8.75 -17.63 -3.94
CA GLN A 158 -9.34 -17.82 -2.61
C GLN A 158 -8.24 -17.89 -1.57
N ARG A 159 -8.58 -17.57 -0.31
CA ARG A 159 -7.59 -17.55 0.76
C ARG A 159 -7.04 -18.96 0.90
N HIS A 160 -5.72 -19.09 0.95
CA HIS A 160 -5.07 -20.38 1.10
C HIS A 160 -5.51 -21.01 2.43
N PRO A 161 -5.99 -22.27 2.45
CA PRO A 161 -6.58 -22.88 3.64
C PRO A 161 -5.59 -23.00 4.80
N ASP A 162 -4.30 -23.05 4.50
CA ASP A 162 -3.24 -23.23 5.50
C ASP A 162 -2.79 -21.92 6.17
N HIS A 163 -3.36 -20.76 5.83
CA HIS A 163 -3.02 -19.51 6.54
C HIS A 163 -3.55 -19.51 7.97
N PRO A 164 -2.69 -19.42 9.00
CA PRO A 164 -3.14 -19.32 10.38
C PRO A 164 -3.68 -17.91 10.69
N GLU A 165 -4.11 -17.69 11.93
CA GLU A 165 -4.46 -16.36 12.44
C GLU A 165 -3.25 -15.43 12.31
N GLN A 166 -3.46 -14.26 11.72
CA GLN A 166 -2.42 -13.26 11.55
C GLN A 166 -2.56 -12.17 12.63
N GLN A 167 -1.44 -11.56 12.99
CA GLN A 167 -1.37 -10.37 13.81
C GLN A 167 -0.57 -9.31 13.06
N CYS A 168 -1.03 -8.07 13.17
CA CYS A 168 -0.38 -6.89 12.64
C CYS A 168 0.50 -6.27 13.74
N ILE A 169 1.78 -6.05 13.46
CA ILE A 169 2.70 -5.36 14.38
C ILE A 169 3.34 -4.16 13.71
N LEU A 170 3.52 -3.11 14.50
CA LEU A 170 4.25 -1.91 14.13
C LEU A 170 5.68 -2.00 14.64
N VAL A 171 6.66 -1.84 13.75
CA VAL A 171 8.08 -1.81 14.09
C VAL A 171 8.77 -0.63 13.43
N HIS A 172 9.86 -0.19 14.02
CA HIS A 172 10.67 0.92 13.56
C HIS A 172 12.06 0.42 13.18
N LEU A 173 12.60 0.95 12.08
CA LEU A 173 13.98 0.71 11.67
C LEU A 173 14.72 2.06 11.64
N PRO A 174 15.57 2.36 12.64
CA PRO A 174 16.39 3.57 12.65
C PRO A 174 17.26 3.71 11.40
N LYS A 175 17.56 4.94 10.99
CA LYS A 175 18.38 5.20 9.79
C LYS A 175 19.76 4.58 9.89
N SER A 176 20.40 4.66 11.05
CA SER A 176 21.71 4.08 11.33
C SER A 176 21.71 2.56 11.12
N LYS A 177 20.64 1.88 11.55
CA LYS A 177 20.43 0.45 11.37
C LYS A 177 20.09 0.07 9.93
N ALA A 178 19.26 0.87 9.25
CA ALA A 178 19.01 0.70 7.82
C ALA A 178 20.30 0.83 6.99
N ASN A 179 21.20 1.75 7.36
CA ASN A 179 22.50 1.89 6.72
C ASN A 179 23.40 0.68 6.97
N GLN A 180 23.43 0.13 8.20
CA GLN A 180 24.16 -1.10 8.51
C GLN A 180 23.66 -2.28 7.68
N LEU A 181 22.33 -2.46 7.55
CA LEU A 181 21.74 -3.49 6.69
C LEU A 181 22.14 -3.31 5.22
N LYS A 182 22.11 -2.06 4.72
CA LYS A 182 22.55 -1.77 3.35
C LYS A 182 24.03 -2.09 3.15
N GLU A 183 24.90 -1.73 4.09
CA GLU A 183 26.33 -2.04 4.02
C GLU A 183 26.56 -3.56 3.96
N GLN A 184 25.87 -4.34 4.80
CA GLN A 184 25.95 -5.81 4.78
C GLN A 184 25.39 -6.43 3.50
N ALA A 185 24.34 -5.82 2.94
CA ALA A 185 23.73 -6.24 1.68
C ALA A 185 24.53 -5.78 0.45
N THR A 186 25.48 -4.86 0.58
CA THR A 186 26.22 -4.32 -0.56
C THR A 186 27.18 -5.40 -1.08
N PRO A 187 27.10 -5.78 -2.38
CA PRO A 187 28.03 -6.74 -2.96
C PRO A 187 29.48 -6.26 -2.83
N SER A 188 30.40 -7.18 -2.51
CA SER A 188 31.83 -6.88 -2.47
C SER A 188 32.45 -6.72 -3.86
N ASP A 189 31.82 -7.30 -4.89
CA ASP A 189 32.23 -7.19 -6.28
C ASP A 189 31.76 -5.85 -6.87
N PRO A 190 32.67 -4.95 -7.30
CA PRO A 190 32.31 -3.68 -7.91
C PRO A 190 31.54 -3.81 -9.24
N ALA A 191 31.62 -4.97 -9.90
CA ALA A 191 30.88 -5.25 -11.13
C ALA A 191 29.45 -5.76 -10.87
N ALA A 192 29.13 -6.11 -9.62
CA ALA A 192 27.78 -6.53 -9.24
C ALA A 192 26.81 -5.35 -9.29
N GLN A 193 25.53 -5.68 -9.46
CA GLN A 193 24.47 -4.69 -9.53
C GLN A 193 24.37 -3.88 -8.22
N TRP A 194 24.24 -2.55 -8.35
CA TRP A 194 24.03 -1.68 -7.19
C TRP A 194 22.68 -1.97 -6.53
N ILE A 195 22.61 -1.76 -5.22
CA ILE A 195 21.37 -1.92 -4.43
C ILE A 195 21.01 -0.62 -3.69
N SER A 196 19.71 -0.43 -3.46
CA SER A 196 19.20 0.65 -2.61
C SER A 196 19.13 0.21 -1.14
N THR A 197 18.95 1.16 -0.22
CA THR A 197 18.63 0.84 1.18
C THR A 197 17.36 -0.01 1.27
N TYR A 198 16.37 0.26 0.41
CA TYR A 198 15.14 -0.53 0.33
C TYR A 198 15.40 -2.00 0.00
N ASP A 199 16.30 -2.27 -0.96
CA ASP A 199 16.63 -3.64 -1.36
C ASP A 199 17.32 -4.40 -0.22
N GLY A 200 18.25 -3.76 0.49
CA GLY A 200 18.90 -4.36 1.67
C GLY A 200 17.94 -4.65 2.82
N MET A 201 17.03 -3.71 3.13
CA MET A 201 16.00 -3.91 4.17
C MET A 201 15.03 -5.04 3.78
N CYS A 202 14.52 -5.03 2.54
CA CYS A 202 13.60 -6.07 2.08
C CYS A 202 14.28 -7.44 2.03
N ALA A 203 15.56 -7.51 1.65
CA ALA A 203 16.34 -8.74 1.64
C ALA A 203 16.45 -9.36 3.05
N TYR A 204 16.61 -8.52 4.07
CA TYR A 204 16.68 -8.98 5.46
C TYR A 204 15.32 -9.48 5.97
N ILE A 205 14.24 -8.84 5.52
CA ILE A 205 12.86 -9.20 5.87
C ILE A 205 12.38 -10.49 5.17
N TRP A 206 13.03 -10.89 4.07
CA TRP A 206 12.42 -11.75 3.07
C TRP A 206 12.19 -13.22 3.51
N ARG A 207 11.01 -13.78 3.18
CA ARG A 207 10.78 -15.24 2.97
C ARG A 207 10.15 -15.65 1.61
N LEU A 208 9.24 -14.92 0.97
CA LEU A 208 8.80 -15.04 -0.45
C LEU A 208 8.22 -13.68 -0.88
N LEU A 209 8.59 -13.10 -2.04
CA LEU A 209 8.32 -11.67 -2.34
C LEU A 209 7.42 -11.46 -3.55
N SER A 210 6.34 -10.75 -3.28
CA SER A 210 5.60 -9.95 -4.27
C SER A 210 5.87 -8.47 -3.98
N LYS A 211 6.00 -7.63 -5.00
CA LYS A 211 6.18 -6.19 -4.79
C LYS A 211 5.29 -5.36 -5.69
N ALA A 212 4.58 -4.40 -5.10
CA ALA A 212 3.94 -3.35 -5.89
C ALA A 212 5.00 -2.33 -6.33
N VAL A 213 5.15 -2.13 -7.63
CA VAL A 213 6.09 -1.19 -8.23
C VAL A 213 5.31 0.02 -8.73
N ASN A 214 5.66 1.21 -8.23
CA ASN A 214 5.18 2.46 -8.79
C ASN A 214 5.69 2.63 -10.23
N MET A 215 4.76 2.61 -11.19
CA MET A 215 5.08 2.68 -12.61
C MET A 215 5.20 4.12 -13.12
N ARG A 216 4.74 5.13 -12.36
CA ARG A 216 4.83 6.54 -12.77
C ARG A 216 6.24 6.98 -13.17
N PRO A 217 7.33 6.66 -12.43
CA PRO A 217 8.69 7.05 -12.82
C PRO A 217 9.27 6.24 -13.98
N ARG A 218 8.60 5.16 -14.40
CA ARG A 218 9.09 4.19 -15.40
C ARG A 218 8.43 4.37 -16.76
N ILE A 219 7.30 5.07 -16.78
CA ILE A 219 6.54 5.39 -17.98
C ILE A 219 7.04 6.72 -18.53
N HIS A 220 7.60 6.71 -19.75
CA HIS A 220 8.24 7.89 -20.33
C HIS A 220 7.70 8.28 -21.72
N ASN A 221 6.86 7.46 -22.36
CA ASN A 221 6.38 7.78 -23.71
C ASN A 221 4.85 7.57 -23.89
N PRO A 222 4.01 8.60 -23.68
CA PRO A 222 4.32 9.86 -22.99
C PRO A 222 4.44 9.65 -21.47
N PRO A 223 5.14 10.52 -20.74
CA PRO A 223 5.20 10.42 -19.28
C PRO A 223 3.82 10.58 -18.65
N VAL A 224 3.62 9.92 -17.51
CA VAL A 224 2.40 10.07 -16.71
C VAL A 224 2.41 11.45 -16.03
N PRO A 225 1.28 12.17 -15.98
CA PRO A 225 1.14 13.39 -15.19
C PRO A 225 1.59 13.19 -13.74
N GLU A 226 2.36 14.14 -13.21
CA GLU A 226 2.95 14.07 -11.86
C GLU A 226 1.89 13.80 -10.77
N ARG A 227 0.74 14.48 -10.86
CA ARG A 227 -0.39 14.34 -9.93
C ARG A 227 -1.44 13.31 -10.37
N MET A 228 -1.07 12.28 -11.15
CA MET A 228 -2.00 11.22 -11.58
C MET A 228 -2.75 10.60 -10.39
N LEU A 229 -4.09 10.67 -10.45
CA LEU A 229 -5.04 10.26 -9.41
C LEU A 229 -5.67 8.88 -9.66
N ARG A 230 -4.96 8.01 -10.36
CA ARG A 230 -5.42 6.66 -10.71
C ARG A 230 -4.34 5.64 -10.38
N ASN A 231 -4.74 4.37 -10.32
CA ASN A 231 -3.79 3.27 -10.16
C ASN A 231 -2.78 3.24 -11.31
N VAL A 232 -1.49 3.35 -10.97
CA VAL A 232 -0.36 3.21 -11.89
C VAL A 232 0.71 2.37 -11.19
N LEU A 233 0.35 1.11 -10.97
CA LEU A 233 1.14 0.09 -10.29
C LEU A 233 1.27 -1.16 -11.18
N ALA A 234 2.40 -1.85 -11.05
CA ALA A 234 2.59 -3.21 -11.55
C ALA A 234 3.10 -4.10 -10.41
N GLY A 235 2.68 -5.36 -10.37
CA GLY A 235 3.21 -6.33 -9.41
C GLY A 235 4.43 -7.05 -9.97
N ALA A 236 5.51 -7.09 -9.19
CA ALA A 236 6.69 -7.90 -9.45
C ALA A 236 6.58 -9.16 -8.58
N PHE A 237 6.27 -10.31 -9.18
CA PHE A 237 6.08 -11.57 -8.46
C PHE A 237 7.18 -12.57 -8.80
N SER A 238 7.70 -13.25 -7.78
CA SER A 238 8.79 -14.24 -7.95
C SER A 238 8.48 -15.36 -8.95
N ASP A 239 7.21 -15.74 -9.09
CA ASP A 239 6.73 -16.83 -9.95
C ASP A 239 6.50 -16.40 -11.42
N THR A 240 6.37 -15.10 -11.68
CA THR A 240 6.17 -14.56 -13.05
C THR A 240 7.38 -13.78 -13.56
N ALA A 241 8.34 -13.49 -12.69
CA ALA A 241 9.53 -12.74 -13.04
C ALA A 241 10.47 -13.55 -13.97
N PRO A 242 11.19 -12.87 -14.87
CA PRO A 242 12.19 -13.49 -15.73
C PRO A 242 13.49 -13.87 -14.97
N VAL A 243 13.49 -13.77 -13.64
CA VAL A 243 14.65 -14.00 -12.76
C VAL A 243 14.34 -15.20 -11.88
N PRO A 244 15.20 -16.24 -11.82
CA PRO A 244 14.95 -17.42 -11.01
C PRO A 244 14.75 -17.06 -9.53
N ALA A 245 13.60 -17.46 -8.98
CA ALA A 245 13.33 -17.27 -7.56
C ALA A 245 14.30 -18.10 -6.70
N PRO A 246 14.84 -17.55 -5.60
CA PRO A 246 15.63 -18.33 -4.67
C PRO A 246 14.76 -19.33 -3.93
N THR A 247 15.38 -20.41 -3.47
CA THR A 247 14.73 -21.42 -2.63
C THR A 247 14.51 -20.89 -1.21
N ALA A 248 13.64 -21.56 -0.45
CA ALA A 248 13.46 -21.24 0.97
C ALA A 248 14.78 -21.41 1.77
N GLY A 249 15.61 -22.41 1.45
CA GLY A 249 16.92 -22.59 2.10
C GLY A 249 17.87 -21.41 1.83
N GLU A 250 17.92 -20.96 0.57
CA GLU A 250 18.66 -19.76 0.17
C GLU A 250 18.19 -18.51 0.92
N VAL A 251 16.89 -18.28 1.00
CA VAL A 251 16.34 -17.10 1.69
C VAL A 251 16.55 -17.18 3.21
N ILE A 252 16.41 -18.36 3.82
CA ILE A 252 16.48 -18.53 5.27
C ILE A 252 17.91 -18.53 5.80
N SER A 253 18.87 -19.12 5.07
CA SER A 253 20.21 -19.33 5.64
C SER A 253 21.37 -19.48 4.65
N GLU A 254 21.13 -19.86 3.40
CA GLU A 254 22.24 -20.24 2.50
C GLU A 254 22.74 -19.08 1.63
N ALA A 255 21.88 -18.14 1.23
CA ALA A 255 22.29 -17.02 0.40
C ALA A 255 22.78 -15.84 1.25
N PRO A 256 23.86 -15.16 0.85
CA PRO A 256 24.25 -13.91 1.49
C PRO A 256 23.19 -12.83 1.21
N LEU A 257 23.05 -11.88 2.14
CA LEU A 257 22.10 -10.76 2.03
C LEU A 257 22.25 -9.99 0.71
N SER A 258 23.47 -9.89 0.18
CA SER A 258 23.76 -9.25 -1.10
C SER A 258 23.15 -9.96 -2.31
N LYS A 259 23.09 -11.29 -2.31
CA LYS A 259 22.42 -12.07 -3.37
C LYS A 259 20.91 -11.83 -3.32
N LEU A 260 20.34 -11.82 -2.12
CA LEU A 260 18.91 -11.56 -1.91
C LEU A 260 18.52 -10.14 -2.32
N ALA A 261 19.31 -9.13 -1.92
CA ALA A 261 19.10 -7.74 -2.32
C ALA A 261 19.24 -7.54 -3.84
N GLY A 262 20.22 -8.20 -4.47
CA GLY A 262 20.39 -8.23 -5.92
C GLY A 262 19.18 -8.86 -6.63
N TYR A 263 18.61 -9.94 -6.09
CA TYR A 263 17.38 -10.52 -6.63
C TYR A 263 16.21 -9.54 -6.55
N ILE A 264 15.98 -8.90 -5.40
CA ILE A 264 14.87 -7.95 -5.22
C ILE A 264 14.99 -6.79 -6.21
N ARG A 265 16.21 -6.30 -6.39
CA ARG A 265 16.54 -5.31 -7.39
C ARG A 265 16.17 -5.80 -8.80
N ALA A 266 16.66 -6.96 -9.22
CA ALA A 266 16.35 -7.54 -10.53
C ALA A 266 14.84 -7.76 -10.74
N LEU A 267 14.14 -8.24 -9.71
CA LEU A 267 12.68 -8.39 -9.70
C LEU A 267 11.99 -7.06 -9.98
N THR A 268 12.39 -5.98 -9.31
CA THR A 268 11.76 -4.66 -9.49
C THR A 268 12.11 -3.97 -10.80
N GLU A 269 13.30 -4.23 -11.33
CA GLU A 269 13.72 -3.72 -12.63
C GLU A 269 13.04 -4.45 -13.79
N SER A 270 12.55 -5.68 -13.56
CA SER A 270 11.74 -6.39 -14.56
C SER A 270 10.40 -5.69 -14.86
N CYS A 271 9.87 -4.90 -13.90
CA CYS A 271 8.69 -4.07 -14.12
C CYS A 271 9.03 -2.83 -14.95
N THR A 272 9.18 -3.01 -16.26
CA THR A 272 9.38 -1.94 -17.24
C THR A 272 8.06 -1.39 -17.79
N GLU A 273 8.09 -0.28 -18.54
CA GLU A 273 6.93 0.21 -19.29
C GLU A 273 6.38 -0.87 -20.24
N GLN A 274 7.25 -1.59 -20.94
CA GLN A 274 6.87 -2.72 -21.80
C GLN A 274 6.20 -3.85 -21.03
N HIS A 275 6.70 -4.17 -19.83
CA HIS A 275 6.06 -5.17 -18.98
C HIS A 275 4.63 -4.76 -18.59
N LEU A 276 4.42 -3.51 -18.20
CA LEU A 276 3.08 -3.00 -17.90
C LEU A 276 2.17 -3.04 -19.13
N GLU A 277 2.66 -2.68 -20.32
CA GLU A 277 1.89 -2.76 -21.56
C GLU A 277 1.48 -4.20 -21.88
N ASN A 278 2.37 -5.16 -21.63
CA ASN A 278 2.09 -6.59 -21.79
C ASN A 278 1.04 -7.05 -20.78
N LEU A 279 1.12 -6.60 -19.51
CA LEU A 279 0.10 -6.89 -18.51
C LEU A 279 -1.26 -6.33 -18.94
N ILE A 280 -1.33 -5.07 -19.38
CA ILE A 280 -2.57 -4.45 -19.87
C ILE A 280 -3.13 -5.26 -21.04
N ALA A 281 -2.29 -5.69 -21.98
CA ALA A 281 -2.71 -6.53 -23.10
C ALA A 281 -3.28 -7.88 -22.64
N ALA A 282 -2.65 -8.52 -21.66
CA ALA A 282 -3.06 -9.81 -21.14
C ALA A 282 -4.37 -9.74 -20.33
N ILE A 283 -4.60 -8.66 -19.59
CA ILE A 283 -5.82 -8.50 -18.78
C ILE A 283 -6.99 -7.92 -19.56
N ALA A 284 -6.75 -7.18 -20.64
CA ALA A 284 -7.77 -6.56 -21.46
C ALA A 284 -8.92 -7.52 -21.85
N PRO A 285 -8.67 -8.74 -22.36
CA PRO A 285 -9.75 -9.64 -22.77
C PRO A 285 -10.51 -10.28 -21.61
N ILE A 286 -10.05 -10.19 -20.36
CA ILE A 286 -10.71 -10.86 -19.23
C ILE A 286 -12.02 -10.15 -18.86
N ARG A 287 -13.18 -10.79 -19.03
CA ARG A 287 -14.48 -10.16 -18.75
C ARG A 287 -14.61 -9.67 -17.30
N ASP A 288 -14.43 -10.58 -16.34
CA ASP A 288 -14.48 -10.26 -14.92
C ASP A 288 -13.09 -9.94 -14.36
N LYS A 289 -12.74 -8.64 -14.29
CA LYS A 289 -11.45 -8.18 -13.77
C LYS A 289 -11.25 -8.48 -12.27
N ARG A 290 -12.24 -9.01 -11.54
CA ARG A 290 -12.03 -9.47 -10.16
C ARG A 290 -11.21 -10.75 -10.11
N SER A 291 -11.15 -11.52 -11.19
CA SER A 291 -10.36 -12.75 -11.26
C SER A 291 -8.85 -12.54 -11.28
N ILE A 292 -8.39 -11.32 -11.59
CA ILE A 292 -6.96 -10.95 -11.64
C ILE A 292 -6.47 -10.30 -10.35
N SER A 293 -7.18 -10.52 -9.25
CA SER A 293 -6.88 -9.91 -7.95
C SER A 293 -5.51 -10.36 -7.40
N LEU A 294 -4.72 -9.39 -6.93
CA LEU A 294 -3.38 -9.60 -6.36
C LEU A 294 -3.44 -10.03 -4.88
N ARG A 295 -4.20 -11.09 -4.58
CA ARG A 295 -4.42 -11.52 -3.19
C ARG A 295 -3.22 -12.29 -2.66
N VAL A 296 -2.46 -11.64 -1.79
CA VAL A 296 -1.27 -12.22 -1.13
C VAL A 296 -1.66 -13.48 -0.34
N ASP A 297 -2.83 -13.44 0.32
CA ASP A 297 -3.36 -14.53 1.12
C ASP A 297 -3.81 -15.76 0.29
N ALA A 298 -3.84 -15.67 -1.03
CA ALA A 298 -4.13 -16.80 -1.90
C ALA A 298 -2.89 -17.67 -2.16
N HIS A 299 -1.69 -17.15 -1.87
CA HIS A 299 -0.44 -17.89 -1.96
C HIS A 299 -0.19 -18.71 -0.67
N PRO A 300 0.66 -19.74 -0.71
CA PRO A 300 1.01 -20.54 0.47
C PRO A 300 1.56 -19.70 1.62
N PRO A 301 1.45 -20.16 2.89
CA PRO A 301 2.08 -19.51 4.04
C PRO A 301 3.56 -19.16 3.81
N MET A 302 4.04 -18.12 4.49
CA MET A 302 5.34 -17.46 4.25
C MET A 302 5.46 -16.65 2.96
N SER A 303 4.42 -16.63 2.12
CA SER A 303 4.31 -15.68 1.01
C SER A 303 4.11 -14.27 1.55
N MET A 304 4.90 -13.31 1.08
CA MET A 304 4.86 -11.92 1.54
C MET A 304 4.75 -10.96 0.37
N SER A 305 4.09 -9.84 0.59
CA SER A 305 4.07 -8.70 -0.33
C SER A 305 4.58 -7.48 0.39
N VAL A 306 5.48 -6.72 -0.23
CA VAL A 306 5.95 -5.45 0.32
C VAL A 306 5.44 -4.32 -0.56
N THR A 307 4.81 -3.34 0.07
CA THR A 307 4.41 -2.10 -0.59
C THR A 307 5.04 -0.90 0.11
N ASP A 308 5.73 -0.07 -0.67
CA ASP A 308 6.48 1.07 -0.17
C ASP A 308 5.58 2.31 -0.18
N HIS A 309 5.14 2.72 1.00
CA HIS A 309 4.30 3.88 1.19
C HIS A 309 5.12 5.10 1.61
N ARG A 310 6.46 5.08 1.66
CA ARG A 310 7.25 6.24 2.15
C ARG A 310 7.08 7.54 1.36
N SER A 311 6.55 7.45 0.14
CA SER A 311 6.23 8.62 -0.70
C SER A 311 4.75 9.03 -0.65
N GLY A 312 3.95 8.41 0.23
CA GLY A 312 2.56 8.74 0.51
C GLY A 312 2.19 8.44 1.96
N ASP A 313 0.92 8.63 2.34
CA ASP A 313 0.47 8.41 3.72
C ASP A 313 -0.77 7.50 3.76
N GLY A 314 -0.61 6.20 3.54
CA GLY A 314 -1.74 5.26 3.51
C GLY A 314 -1.49 3.98 4.28
N SER A 315 -2.53 3.34 4.80
CA SER A 315 -2.46 2.02 5.47
C SER A 315 -3.37 0.99 4.77
N LEU A 316 -3.00 -0.28 4.89
CA LEU A 316 -3.59 -1.46 4.26
C LEU A 316 -3.22 -2.69 5.09
N ILE A 317 -4.18 -3.54 5.45
CA ILE A 317 -3.90 -4.73 6.25
C ILE A 317 -4.43 -5.97 5.53
N THR A 318 -3.55 -6.91 5.19
CA THR A 318 -3.89 -8.27 4.73
C THR A 318 -2.77 -9.25 5.07
N ALA A 319 -3.08 -10.54 5.11
CA ALA A 319 -2.12 -11.59 5.46
C ALA A 319 -0.88 -11.56 4.56
N GLY A 320 0.32 -11.62 5.17
CA GLY A 320 1.59 -11.56 4.45
C GLY A 320 1.94 -10.19 3.88
N LEU A 321 1.16 -9.14 4.14
CA LEU A 321 1.49 -7.78 3.69
C LEU A 321 2.44 -7.10 4.67
N ILE A 322 3.45 -6.45 4.11
CA ILE A 322 4.33 -5.50 4.77
C ILE A 322 4.14 -4.14 4.15
N LEU A 323 3.88 -3.16 5.00
CA LEU A 323 3.84 -1.76 4.61
C LEU A 323 5.08 -1.05 5.12
N VAL A 324 5.66 -0.17 4.29
CA VAL A 324 6.77 0.69 4.69
C VAL A 324 6.29 2.14 4.70
N TYR A 325 6.25 2.78 5.86
CA TYR A 325 5.86 4.18 6.01
C TYR A 325 7.05 5.11 6.14
N ALA A 326 6.82 6.37 5.83
CA ALA A 326 7.77 7.44 6.08
C ALA A 326 8.10 7.55 7.58
N PRO A 327 9.27 8.10 7.94
CA PRO A 327 9.59 8.42 9.33
C PRO A 327 8.56 9.38 9.93
N ILE A 328 8.07 9.09 11.14
CA ILE A 328 7.00 9.86 11.80
C ILE A 328 7.45 11.32 12.04
N ARG A 329 8.72 11.52 12.43
CA ARG A 329 9.27 12.84 12.78
C ARG A 329 10.66 13.06 12.17
N SER A 330 10.72 13.23 10.86
CA SER A 330 11.98 13.41 10.13
C SER A 330 12.89 14.57 10.61
N GLY A 331 12.39 15.50 11.46
CA GLY A 331 13.15 16.64 11.98
C GLY A 331 13.48 16.64 13.49
N ALA A 332 12.92 15.75 14.31
CA ALA A 332 13.11 15.79 15.77
C ALA A 332 14.23 14.86 16.27
N ASP A 333 14.31 13.67 15.69
CA ASP A 333 15.40 12.72 15.91
C ASP A 333 16.12 12.50 14.57
N PRO A 334 17.42 12.83 14.44
CA PRO A 334 18.15 12.64 13.20
C PRO A 334 18.21 11.17 12.76
N ASP A 335 18.10 10.22 13.69
CA ASP A 335 18.13 8.78 13.41
C ASP A 335 16.73 8.16 13.16
N GLU A 336 15.66 8.96 13.27
CA GLU A 336 14.29 8.55 12.98
C GLU A 336 14.20 7.98 11.57
N GLY A 337 13.91 6.68 11.48
CA GLY A 337 13.90 5.91 10.25
C GLY A 337 12.50 5.45 9.84
N CYS A 338 12.42 4.40 9.03
CA CYS A 338 11.15 3.98 8.46
C CYS A 338 10.33 3.21 9.50
N MET A 339 9.01 3.38 9.46
CA MET A 339 8.08 2.51 10.19
C MET A 339 7.61 1.40 9.26
N PHE A 340 7.31 0.25 9.84
CA PHE A 340 6.82 -0.90 9.11
C PHE A 340 5.64 -1.51 9.85
N THR A 341 4.61 -1.84 9.08
CA THR A 341 3.56 -2.73 9.54
C THR A 341 3.82 -4.12 8.97
N PHE A 342 3.92 -5.11 9.83
CA PHE A 342 4.08 -6.52 9.46
C PHE A 342 2.81 -7.28 9.81
N THR A 343 2.17 -7.86 8.81
CA THR A 343 1.15 -8.89 9.05
C THR A 343 1.80 -10.26 8.99
N MET A 344 1.86 -10.94 10.14
CA MET A 344 2.48 -12.25 10.26
C MET A 344 1.67 -13.18 11.15
N GLU A 345 2.01 -14.47 11.15
CA GLU A 345 1.33 -15.47 11.99
C GLU A 345 1.43 -15.08 13.47
N LYS A 346 0.28 -15.01 14.15
CA LYS A 346 0.18 -14.53 15.54
C LYS A 346 1.08 -15.29 16.51
N GLU A 347 1.24 -16.60 16.29
CA GLU A 347 2.11 -17.45 17.12
C GLU A 347 3.61 -17.19 16.93
N LEU A 348 4.00 -16.53 15.84
CA LEU A 348 5.40 -16.20 15.55
C LEU A 348 5.80 -14.83 16.10
N VAL A 349 4.84 -13.96 16.43
CA VAL A 349 5.12 -12.61 16.97
C VAL A 349 6.00 -12.67 18.21
N PRO A 350 5.71 -13.46 19.27
CA PRO A 350 6.57 -13.50 20.46
C PRO A 350 8.00 -13.95 20.13
N LYS A 351 8.16 -14.91 19.22
CA LYS A 351 9.48 -15.43 18.80
C LYS A 351 10.29 -14.36 18.08
N LEU A 352 9.66 -13.58 17.19
CA LEU A 352 10.30 -12.47 16.51
C LEU A 352 10.74 -11.39 17.49
N LEU A 353 9.90 -11.07 18.47
CA LEU A 353 10.21 -10.06 19.50
C LEU A 353 11.31 -10.50 20.48
N GLU A 354 11.54 -11.80 20.63
CA GLU A 354 12.64 -12.37 21.43
C GLU A 354 13.92 -12.58 20.62
N ASP A 355 13.86 -12.49 19.29
CA ASP A 355 14.99 -12.77 18.40
C ASP A 355 16.05 -11.65 18.50
N SER A 356 17.25 -12.00 18.95
CA SER A 356 18.33 -11.04 19.14
C SER A 356 18.89 -10.45 17.84
N GLU A 357 18.81 -11.20 16.74
CA GLU A 357 19.24 -10.72 15.43
C GLU A 357 18.25 -9.67 14.91
N TRP A 358 16.95 -9.97 15.02
CA TRP A 358 15.89 -9.02 14.68
C TRP A 358 15.99 -7.72 15.49
N ASN A 359 16.08 -7.86 16.82
CA ASN A 359 16.18 -6.74 17.75
C ASN A 359 17.49 -5.95 17.62
N ALA A 360 18.48 -6.45 16.87
CA ALA A 360 19.68 -5.67 16.56
C ALA A 360 19.39 -4.53 15.58
N TYR A 361 18.28 -4.58 14.83
CA TYR A 361 17.92 -3.60 13.80
C TYR A 361 16.55 -2.95 14.02
N PHE A 362 15.56 -3.70 14.51
CA PHE A 362 14.17 -3.23 14.61
C PHE A 362 13.74 -3.00 16.05
N ASP A 363 13.04 -1.89 16.28
CA ASP A 363 12.38 -1.58 17.54
C ASP A 363 10.88 -1.86 17.43
N TYR A 364 10.32 -2.66 18.34
CA TYR A 364 8.87 -2.87 18.41
C TYR A 364 8.15 -1.62 18.93
N ARG A 365 7.06 -1.22 18.25
CA ARG A 365 6.29 -0.01 18.54
C ARG A 365 4.82 -0.26 18.90
N GLY A 366 4.33 -1.49 18.77
CA GLY A 366 2.97 -1.86 19.20
C GLY A 366 2.26 -2.79 18.22
N GLY A 367 1.00 -3.12 18.50
CA GLY A 367 0.10 -3.70 17.51
C GLY A 367 -0.42 -2.62 16.54
N ASP A 368 -0.53 -2.98 15.25
CA ASP A 368 -1.14 -2.14 14.22
C ASP A 368 -2.56 -2.62 13.83
#